data_AF-A0AB34K4N4-F1
#
_entry.id   AF-A0AB34K4N4-F1
#
_cell.length_a   1.000
_cell.length_b   1.000
_cell.length_c   1.000
_cell.angle_alpha   90.00
_cell.angle_beta   90.00
_cell.angle_gamma   90.00
#
_symmetry.space_group_name_H-M   'P 1'
#
loop_
_entity.id
_entity.type
_entity.pdbx_description
1 polymer ?
#
loop_
_entity_poly.entity_id
_entity_poly.type
_entity_poly.pdbx_seq_one_letter_code
_entity_poly.pdbx_strand_id
1 'polypeptide(L)'
;MGGVGSKCCGASAAPKDKNDKYIDDVEYEPVNVPSIDEAFTPAFEVLQTAVATNNALWKSVDTVKLVGSVLLGALSSELAIKESSVKFALVKEDDAGERLTVAEVHGGAEAVVEKSEADFKLVKEKPEANAAIEACSAALAKLNDALKEASMVGVKVGPGNRLECVAGDVGNDAAAKKQLDEAKLAVQGFNNTYFGVKNQLVMMGLSGGLSQALTEMVTNIKALVQDVKPTVNINYEKLMEGELDLKPDLGVNVQKIANTCPKKVKKCVDAVFGEKFLTTGEPMSEGGLMGTLVDTAKQSAELMSKCNESMEAVKALASDPAALITKAKEAGFEQMAAMKVPGKVAKNAKNASKTPLILADLFKTIKEVSQEVKTGLAGASGTVADAS
;
A
#
# COMPACT_ATOMS: atom_id res chain seq x y z
N MET A 1 6.23 35.47 38.44
CA MET A 1 4.89 35.20 37.85
C MET A 1 4.92 35.64 36.40
N GLY A 2 4.33 34.84 35.51
CA GLY A 2 4.25 35.07 34.06
C GLY A 2 5.47 34.51 33.33
N GLY A 3 5.37 33.53 32.43
CA GLY A 3 4.25 32.80 31.87
C GLY A 3 4.85 31.94 30.76
N VAL A 4 5.01 30.65 31.03
CA VAL A 4 5.59 29.69 30.09
C VAL A 4 4.56 29.48 28.98
N GLY A 5 4.86 30.02 27.79
CA GLY A 5 4.07 29.78 26.58
C GLY A 5 4.11 28.30 26.23
N SER A 6 2.99 27.63 26.47
CA SER A 6 2.71 26.24 26.14
C SER A 6 2.94 26.00 24.64
N LYS A 7 3.99 25.24 24.31
CA LYS A 7 4.14 24.59 23.01
C LYS A 7 3.08 23.49 22.92
N CYS A 8 1.90 23.83 22.44
CA CYS A 8 0.89 22.83 22.08
C CYS A 8 1.34 22.11 20.79
N CYS A 9 1.81 20.89 20.99
CA CYS A 9 1.48 19.71 20.19
C CYS A 9 1.55 19.85 18.67
N GLY A 10 2.77 19.77 18.13
CA GLY A 10 2.91 19.03 16.88
C GLY A 10 2.60 17.57 17.18
N ALA A 11 1.46 17.08 16.72
CA ALA A 11 1.16 15.66 16.72
C ALA A 11 2.18 14.98 15.81
N SER A 12 3.27 14.49 16.40
CA SER A 12 4.25 13.68 15.70
C SER A 12 3.54 12.39 15.28
N ALA A 13 3.16 12.29 14.01
CA ALA A 13 2.87 11.00 13.40
C ALA A 13 4.01 10.03 13.77
N ALA A 14 3.67 8.79 14.11
CA ALA A 14 4.68 7.78 14.40
C ALA A 14 5.72 7.77 13.26
N PRO A 15 7.04 7.69 13.56
CA PRO A 15 8.05 7.70 12.52
C PRO A 15 7.78 6.56 11.54
N LYS A 16 7.71 6.91 10.26
CA LYS A 16 7.46 5.97 9.17
C LYS A 16 8.60 4.96 9.09
N ASP A 17 8.28 3.68 8.85
CA ASP A 17 9.31 2.66 8.62
C ASP A 17 10.15 3.07 7.40
N LYS A 18 11.47 2.91 7.49
CA LYS A 18 12.39 3.24 6.38
C LYS A 18 12.15 2.38 5.14
N ASN A 19 11.46 1.25 5.30
CA ASN A 19 11.09 0.34 4.22
C ASN A 19 9.65 0.54 3.72
N ASP A 20 8.91 1.50 4.27
CA ASP A 20 7.55 1.78 3.82
C ASP A 20 7.55 2.48 2.45
N LYS A 21 6.99 1.78 1.47
CA LYS A 21 6.92 2.20 0.06
C LYS A 21 5.59 2.87 -0.29
N TYR A 22 4.63 2.85 0.64
CA TYR A 22 3.35 3.51 0.47
C TYR A 22 3.53 5.01 0.64
N ILE A 23 2.85 5.79 -0.19
CA ILE A 23 2.84 7.25 -0.06
C ILE A 23 1.57 7.62 0.71
N ASP A 24 1.72 8.43 1.76
CA ASP A 24 0.59 8.95 2.53
C ASP A 24 -0.22 9.91 1.67
N ASP A 25 -1.51 10.03 1.98
CA ASP A 25 -2.38 10.97 1.27
C ASP A 25 -1.86 12.40 1.42
N VAL A 26 -1.79 13.11 0.30
CA VAL A 26 -1.37 14.51 0.26
C VAL A 26 -2.59 15.36 -0.02
N GLU A 27 -3.07 16.05 1.01
CA GLU A 27 -4.21 16.94 0.88
C GLU A 27 -3.80 18.33 0.37
N TYR A 28 -4.66 18.90 -0.47
CA TYR A 28 -4.63 20.31 -0.81
C TYR A 28 -5.02 21.14 0.40
N GLU A 29 -4.25 22.16 0.76
CA GLU A 29 -4.67 23.12 1.79
C GLU A 29 -5.40 24.28 1.10
N PRO A 30 -6.73 24.43 1.25
CA PRO A 30 -7.47 25.47 0.58
C PRO A 30 -6.96 26.87 0.92
N VAL A 31 -6.80 27.67 -0.11
CA VAL A 31 -6.45 29.08 0.02
C VAL A 31 -7.72 29.92 0.26
N ASN A 32 -8.89 29.38 -0.11
CA ASN A 32 -10.22 30.00 0.00
C ASN A 32 -10.33 31.25 -0.89
N VAL A 33 -9.67 31.20 -2.04
CA VAL A 33 -9.74 32.21 -3.10
C VAL A 33 -10.07 31.41 -4.37
N PRO A 34 -11.31 31.45 -4.87
CA PRO A 34 -11.78 30.52 -5.91
C PRO A 34 -10.86 30.45 -7.13
N SER A 35 -10.42 31.60 -7.65
CA SER A 35 -9.52 31.68 -8.81
C SER A 35 -8.12 31.08 -8.58
N ILE A 36 -7.70 30.91 -7.32
CA ILE A 36 -6.46 30.23 -6.94
C ILE A 36 -6.75 28.74 -6.73
N ASP A 37 -7.81 28.39 -6.01
CA ASP A 37 -8.16 27.01 -5.68
C ASP A 37 -8.50 26.19 -6.95
N GLU A 38 -9.21 26.79 -7.91
CA GLU A 38 -9.52 26.18 -9.22
C GLU A 38 -8.26 25.84 -10.02
N ALA A 39 -7.20 26.65 -9.92
CA ALA A 39 -5.94 26.41 -10.63
C ALA A 39 -5.14 25.23 -10.05
N PHE A 40 -5.35 24.89 -8.77
CA PHE A 40 -4.68 23.77 -8.11
C PHE A 40 -5.44 22.45 -8.21
N THR A 41 -6.74 22.49 -8.45
CA THR A 41 -7.60 21.30 -8.46
C THR A 41 -7.09 20.22 -9.41
N PRO A 42 -6.81 20.51 -10.71
CA PRO A 42 -6.30 19.49 -11.63
C PRO A 42 -4.94 18.91 -11.18
N ALA A 43 -4.04 19.74 -10.66
CA ALA A 43 -2.72 19.28 -10.23
C ALA A 43 -2.79 18.33 -9.02
N PHE A 44 -3.72 18.58 -8.10
CA PHE A 44 -3.93 17.71 -6.93
C PHE A 44 -4.71 16.44 -7.27
N GLU A 45 -5.65 16.47 -8.22
CA GLU A 45 -6.29 15.26 -8.75
C GLU A 45 -5.25 14.31 -9.37
N VAL A 46 -4.32 14.84 -10.17
CA VAL A 46 -3.22 14.05 -10.76
C VAL A 46 -2.28 13.53 -9.66
N LEU A 47 -1.92 14.35 -8.67
CA LEU A 47 -1.09 13.91 -7.53
C LEU A 47 -1.75 12.77 -6.75
N GLN A 48 -3.02 12.91 -6.39
CA GLN A 48 -3.77 11.89 -5.66
C GLN A 48 -3.87 10.58 -6.46
N THR A 49 -4.11 10.68 -7.77
CA THR A 49 -4.14 9.50 -8.63
C THR A 49 -2.78 8.83 -8.72
N ALA A 50 -1.68 9.59 -8.85
CA ALA A 50 -0.32 9.03 -8.85
C ALA A 50 0.03 8.32 -7.55
N VAL A 51 -0.37 8.87 -6.40
CA VAL A 51 -0.23 8.24 -5.08
C VAL A 51 -1.04 6.93 -5.01
N ALA A 52 -2.30 6.96 -5.46
CA ALA A 52 -3.16 5.78 -5.48
C ALA A 52 -2.57 4.67 -6.38
N THR A 53 -2.09 5.01 -7.58
CA THR A 53 -1.45 4.08 -8.51
C THR A 53 -0.18 3.45 -7.90
N ASN A 54 0.68 4.23 -7.23
CA ASN A 54 1.84 3.69 -6.51
C ASN A 54 1.44 2.69 -5.43
N ASN A 55 0.47 3.08 -4.60
CA ASN A 55 0.02 2.25 -3.49
C ASN A 55 -0.65 0.96 -3.98
N ALA A 56 -1.35 1.00 -5.13
CA ALA A 56 -1.94 -0.17 -5.76
C ALA A 56 -0.88 -1.16 -6.28
N LEU A 57 0.18 -0.66 -6.92
CA LEU A 57 1.29 -1.50 -7.39
C LEU A 57 1.97 -2.24 -6.22
N TRP A 58 2.37 -1.50 -5.17
CA TRP A 58 3.01 -2.11 -4.01
C TRP A 58 2.11 -3.10 -3.29
N LYS A 59 0.81 -2.80 -3.19
CA LYS A 59 -0.17 -3.73 -2.64
C LYS A 59 -0.21 -5.05 -3.41
N SER A 60 -0.15 -5.00 -4.74
CA SER A 60 -0.14 -6.22 -5.56
C SER A 60 1.15 -7.02 -5.36
N VAL A 61 2.31 -6.35 -5.31
CA VAL A 61 3.61 -6.98 -4.98
C VAL A 61 3.57 -7.65 -3.60
N ASP A 62 3.08 -6.96 -2.57
CA ASP A 62 2.99 -7.48 -1.21
C ASP A 62 1.99 -8.65 -1.13
N THR A 63 0.93 -8.63 -1.93
CA THR A 63 -0.04 -9.73 -2.01
C THR A 63 0.64 -11.00 -2.51
N VAL A 64 1.43 -10.92 -3.58
CA VAL A 64 2.19 -12.08 -4.10
C VAL A 64 3.21 -12.59 -3.08
N LYS A 65 3.92 -11.68 -2.41
CA LYS A 65 4.87 -12.07 -1.36
C LYS A 65 4.18 -12.76 -0.19
N LEU A 66 3.02 -12.27 0.23
CA LEU A 66 2.23 -12.84 1.32
C LEU A 66 1.73 -14.25 0.98
N VAL A 67 1.12 -14.44 -0.19
CA VAL A 67 0.65 -15.78 -0.58
C VAL A 67 1.84 -16.73 -0.82
N GLY A 68 2.97 -16.23 -1.30
CA GLY A 68 4.22 -16.97 -1.42
C GLY A 68 4.83 -17.37 -0.07
N SER A 69 4.77 -16.50 0.95
CA SER A 69 5.25 -16.87 2.30
C SER A 69 4.31 -17.88 2.96
N VAL A 70 2.99 -17.75 2.75
CA VAL A 70 1.99 -18.73 3.24
C VAL A 70 2.19 -20.09 2.57
N LEU A 71 2.59 -20.14 1.30
CA LEU A 71 2.99 -21.38 0.64
C LEU A 71 4.15 -22.08 1.36
N LEU A 72 5.10 -21.31 1.90
CA LEU A 72 6.21 -21.79 2.72
C LEU A 72 5.82 -22.08 4.19
N GLY A 73 4.53 -22.02 4.51
CA GLY A 73 4.00 -22.29 5.85
C GLY A 73 4.12 -21.13 6.83
N ALA A 74 4.43 -19.92 6.36
CA ALA A 74 4.48 -18.73 7.21
C ALA A 74 3.10 -18.34 7.75
N LEU A 75 3.12 -17.61 8.87
CA LEU A 75 1.93 -16.96 9.39
C LEU A 75 1.56 -15.74 8.53
N SER A 76 0.28 -15.41 8.53
CA SER A 76 -0.24 -14.14 7.98
C SER A 76 -1.04 -13.41 9.06
N SER A 77 -1.45 -12.17 8.79
CA SER A 77 -2.27 -11.39 9.71
C SER A 77 -3.59 -10.94 9.11
N GLU A 78 -4.64 -10.96 9.93
CA GLU A 78 -6.02 -10.61 9.57
C GLU A 78 -6.56 -9.56 10.55
N LEU A 79 -7.17 -8.47 10.04
CA LEU A 79 -7.84 -7.50 10.90
C LEU A 79 -9.26 -7.97 11.17
N ALA A 80 -9.75 -7.71 12.37
CA ALA A 80 -11.14 -7.87 12.73
C ALA A 80 -11.63 -6.63 13.48
N ILE A 81 -12.85 -6.21 13.15
CA ILE A 81 -13.53 -5.11 13.82
C ILE A 81 -14.68 -5.69 14.62
N LYS A 82 -14.76 -5.32 15.90
CA LYS A 82 -15.85 -5.71 16.78
C LYS A 82 -16.39 -4.46 17.46
N GLU A 83 -17.59 -4.05 17.06
CA GLU A 83 -18.26 -2.85 17.54
C GLU A 83 -17.34 -1.61 17.43
N SER A 84 -16.87 -1.08 18.55
CA SER A 84 -15.99 0.08 18.67
C SER A 84 -14.54 -0.28 18.98
N SER A 85 -14.12 -1.51 18.64
CA SER A 85 -12.75 -1.98 18.85
C SER A 85 -12.22 -2.70 17.62
N VAL A 86 -10.91 -2.58 17.42
CA VAL A 86 -10.15 -3.27 16.39
C VAL A 86 -9.20 -4.26 17.06
N LYS A 87 -9.05 -5.42 16.43
CA LYS A 87 -8.01 -6.40 16.75
C LYS A 87 -7.36 -6.90 15.48
N PHE A 88 -6.17 -7.49 15.61
CA PHE A 88 -5.60 -8.31 14.54
C PHE A 88 -5.25 -9.69 15.05
N ALA A 89 -5.43 -10.69 14.20
CA ALA A 89 -5.09 -12.07 14.45
C ALA A 89 -3.86 -12.46 13.63
N LEU A 90 -2.98 -13.27 14.20
CA LEU A 90 -2.00 -14.05 13.46
C LEU A 90 -2.65 -15.38 13.10
N VAL A 91 -2.63 -15.74 11.82
CA VAL A 91 -3.30 -16.94 11.32
C VAL A 91 -2.32 -17.80 10.53
N LYS A 92 -2.50 -19.12 10.66
CA LYS A 92 -1.83 -20.14 9.86
C LYS A 92 -2.86 -20.76 8.91
N GLU A 93 -2.49 -20.95 7.67
CA GLU A 93 -3.31 -21.69 6.71
C GLU A 93 -2.77 -23.12 6.58
N ASP A 94 -3.62 -24.13 6.65
CA ASP A 94 -3.24 -25.52 6.38
C ASP A 94 -3.29 -25.86 4.88
N ASP A 95 -2.91 -27.07 4.48
CA ASP A 95 -2.83 -27.43 3.06
C ASP A 95 -4.21 -27.59 2.38
N ALA A 96 -5.27 -27.78 3.18
CA ALA A 96 -6.66 -27.72 2.72
C ALA A 96 -7.14 -26.27 2.54
N GLY A 97 -6.40 -25.30 3.08
CA GLY A 97 -6.73 -23.89 3.06
C GLY A 97 -7.66 -23.46 4.19
N GLU A 98 -7.76 -24.26 5.25
CA GLU A 98 -8.42 -23.90 6.50
C GLU A 98 -7.53 -22.96 7.31
N ARG A 99 -8.17 -21.97 7.94
CA ARG A 99 -7.49 -20.93 8.73
C ARG A 99 -7.53 -21.30 10.20
N LEU A 100 -6.36 -21.26 10.84
CA LEU A 100 -6.18 -21.48 12.26
C LEU A 100 -5.65 -20.20 12.91
N THR A 101 -6.42 -19.62 13.82
CA THR A 101 -5.97 -18.48 14.62
C THR A 101 -4.90 -18.92 15.60
N VAL A 102 -3.71 -18.32 15.48
CA VAL A 102 -2.55 -18.60 16.34
C VAL A 102 -2.53 -17.70 17.55
N ALA A 103 -2.71 -16.40 17.33
CA ALA A 103 -2.75 -15.39 18.39
C ALA A 103 -3.65 -14.22 17.98
N GLU A 104 -4.17 -13.50 18.97
CA GLU A 104 -4.93 -12.27 18.78
C GLU A 104 -4.30 -11.10 19.55
N VAL A 105 -4.31 -9.92 18.94
CA VAL A 105 -3.78 -8.68 19.52
C VAL A 105 -4.92 -7.66 19.57
N HIS A 106 -5.28 -7.23 20.79
CA HIS A 106 -6.43 -6.35 21.07
C HIS A 106 -6.02 -4.91 21.44
N GLY A 107 -4.71 -4.63 21.49
CA GLY A 107 -4.15 -3.37 21.99
C GLY A 107 -3.93 -3.41 23.51
N GLY A 108 -2.67 -3.43 23.94
CA GLY A 108 -2.26 -3.62 25.33
C GLY A 108 -0.86 -4.21 25.47
N ALA A 109 -0.44 -4.55 26.70
CA ALA A 109 0.92 -5.01 26.98
C ALA A 109 1.27 -6.38 26.37
N GLU A 110 0.30 -7.28 26.17
CA GLU A 110 0.56 -8.64 25.67
C GLU A 110 -0.49 -9.12 24.67
N ALA A 111 -0.04 -9.90 23.67
CA ALA A 111 -0.89 -10.64 22.74
C ALA A 111 -1.54 -11.84 23.45
N VAL A 112 -2.82 -12.10 23.16
CA VAL A 112 -3.55 -13.25 23.69
C VAL A 112 -3.32 -14.44 22.76
N VAL A 113 -2.69 -15.51 23.27
CA VAL A 113 -2.39 -16.72 22.49
C VAL A 113 -3.59 -17.66 22.53
N GLU A 114 -4.11 -18.08 21.38
CA GLU A 114 -5.30 -18.93 21.33
C GLU A 114 -4.97 -20.40 21.01
N LYS A 115 -4.27 -20.70 19.90
CA LYS A 115 -3.99 -22.09 19.47
C LYS A 115 -2.64 -22.19 18.73
N SER A 116 -1.76 -23.10 19.14
CA SER A 116 -0.37 -23.30 18.63
C SER A 116 0.69 -22.40 19.28
N GLU A 117 1.08 -22.76 20.50
CA GLU A 117 2.17 -22.12 21.26
C GLU A 117 3.52 -22.20 20.52
N ALA A 118 3.77 -23.27 19.75
CA ALA A 118 5.01 -23.45 19.00
C ALA A 118 5.15 -22.46 17.84
N ASP A 119 4.08 -22.23 17.05
CA ASP A 119 4.11 -21.26 15.95
C ASP A 119 4.25 -19.83 16.47
N PHE A 120 3.58 -19.49 17.58
CA PHE A 120 3.71 -18.17 18.19
C PHE A 120 5.07 -17.97 18.88
N LYS A 121 5.66 -19.04 19.44
CA LYS A 121 7.01 -19.00 20.02
C LYS A 121 8.05 -18.60 18.97
N LEU A 122 7.94 -19.07 17.72
CA LEU A 122 8.82 -18.64 16.62
C LEU A 122 8.74 -17.14 16.36
N VAL A 123 7.56 -16.53 16.53
CA VAL A 123 7.37 -15.08 16.39
C VAL A 123 8.04 -14.34 17.55
N LYS A 124 7.85 -14.81 18.80
CA LYS A 124 8.49 -14.20 19.98
C LYS A 124 10.01 -14.31 19.96
N GLU A 125 10.55 -15.40 19.43
CA GLU A 125 11.99 -15.66 19.31
C GLU A 125 12.67 -14.82 18.21
N LYS A 126 11.90 -14.14 17.36
CA LYS A 126 12.40 -13.20 16.35
C LYS A 126 12.25 -11.76 16.85
N PRO A 127 13.35 -11.09 17.25
CA PRO A 127 13.30 -9.77 17.87
C PRO A 127 12.54 -8.73 17.03
N GLU A 128 12.75 -8.74 15.72
CA GLU A 128 12.14 -7.78 14.79
C GLU A 128 10.63 -7.99 14.65
N ALA A 129 10.18 -9.25 14.59
CA ALA A 129 8.76 -9.60 14.50
C ALA A 129 8.04 -9.30 15.82
N ASN A 130 8.65 -9.64 16.96
CA ASN A 130 8.11 -9.34 18.27
C ASN A 130 8.02 -7.82 18.51
N ALA A 131 9.07 -7.06 18.19
CA ALA A 131 9.06 -5.60 18.31
C ALA A 131 8.00 -4.96 17.40
N ALA A 132 7.79 -5.47 16.19
CA ALA A 132 6.72 -5.00 15.31
C ALA A 132 5.33 -5.24 15.91
N ILE A 133 5.10 -6.41 16.53
CA ILE A 133 3.83 -6.74 17.20
C ILE A 133 3.61 -5.84 18.42
N GLU A 134 4.63 -5.60 19.24
CA GLU A 134 4.54 -4.69 20.40
C GLU A 134 4.24 -3.26 19.97
N ALA A 135 4.94 -2.75 18.96
CA ALA A 135 4.69 -1.42 18.40
C ALA A 135 3.27 -1.30 17.82
N CYS A 136 2.82 -2.32 17.09
CA CYS A 136 1.47 -2.37 16.54
C CYS A 136 0.40 -2.49 17.64
N SER A 137 0.66 -3.27 18.69
CA SER A 137 -0.23 -3.36 19.86
C SER A 137 -0.39 -2.00 20.56
N ALA A 138 0.71 -1.25 20.73
CA ALA A 138 0.65 0.09 21.32
C ALA A 138 -0.11 1.09 20.43
N ALA A 139 0.04 1.01 19.10
CA ALA A 139 -0.73 1.82 18.17
C ALA A 139 -2.21 1.45 18.16
N LEU A 140 -2.51 0.15 18.25
CA LEU A 140 -3.87 -0.38 18.33
C LEU A 140 -4.58 0.06 19.61
N ALA A 141 -3.88 0.12 20.75
CA ALA A 141 -4.43 0.66 21.99
C ALA A 141 -4.89 2.12 21.83
N LYS A 142 -4.03 2.97 21.23
CA LYS A 142 -4.37 4.38 20.94
C LYS A 142 -5.56 4.51 19.99
N LEU A 143 -5.60 3.66 18.97
CA LEU A 143 -6.74 3.61 18.04
C LEU A 143 -8.03 3.24 18.77
N ASN A 144 -8.01 2.17 19.57
CA ASN A 144 -9.19 1.71 20.30
C ASN A 144 -9.67 2.74 21.33
N ASP A 145 -8.77 3.53 21.93
CA ASP A 145 -9.16 4.63 22.80
C ASP A 145 -9.78 5.80 22.00
N ALA A 146 -9.17 6.19 20.87
CA ALA A 146 -9.74 7.22 19.99
C ALA A 146 -11.15 6.84 19.47
N LEU A 147 -11.38 5.57 19.11
CA LEU A 147 -12.67 5.08 18.64
C LEU A 147 -13.75 5.05 19.74
N LYS A 148 -13.37 4.88 21.02
CA LYS A 148 -14.32 4.99 22.13
C LYS A 148 -14.74 6.44 22.37
N GLU A 149 -13.83 7.40 22.17
CA GLU A 149 -14.10 8.82 22.37
C GLU A 149 -14.89 9.44 21.20
N ALA A 150 -14.72 8.91 19.98
CA ALA A 150 -15.33 9.42 18.76
C ALA A 150 -16.60 8.65 18.36
N SER A 151 -17.72 8.90 19.06
CA SER A 151 -19.01 8.22 18.81
C SER A 151 -19.58 8.34 17.38
N MET A 152 -19.11 9.31 16.59
CA MET A 152 -19.55 9.58 15.20
C MET A 152 -18.59 9.01 14.13
N VAL A 153 -17.49 8.36 14.54
CA VAL A 153 -16.45 7.85 13.64
C VAL A 153 -16.41 6.33 13.73
N GLY A 154 -16.83 5.67 12.66
CA GLY A 154 -16.63 4.24 12.47
C GLY A 154 -15.28 3.94 11.81
N VAL A 155 -14.93 2.66 11.79
CA VAL A 155 -13.85 2.13 10.96
C VAL A 155 -14.36 0.92 10.18
N LYS A 156 -13.74 0.67 9.02
CA LYS A 156 -13.95 -0.55 8.25
C LYS A 156 -12.62 -1.13 7.81
N VAL A 157 -12.59 -2.44 7.56
CA VAL A 157 -11.46 -3.09 6.90
C VAL A 157 -11.61 -2.88 5.40
N GLY A 158 -10.75 -2.05 4.84
CA GLY A 158 -10.63 -1.82 3.42
C GLY A 158 -9.78 -2.89 2.71
N PRO A 159 -9.68 -2.81 1.38
CA PRO A 159 -8.87 -3.72 0.58
C PRO A 159 -7.41 -3.81 1.06
N GLY A 160 -6.83 -5.02 1.10
CA GLY A 160 -5.44 -5.21 1.55
C GLY A 160 -5.27 -5.31 3.07
N ASN A 161 -6.38 -5.44 3.80
CA ASN A 161 -6.40 -5.53 5.24
C ASN A 161 -5.87 -4.24 5.89
N ARG A 162 -6.38 -3.10 5.40
CA ARG A 162 -6.06 -1.74 5.87
C ARG A 162 -7.29 -1.18 6.59
N LEU A 163 -7.09 -0.43 7.67
CA LEU A 163 -8.21 0.28 8.30
C LEU A 163 -8.49 1.60 7.57
N GLU A 164 -9.77 1.86 7.33
CA GLU A 164 -10.28 3.11 6.80
C GLU A 164 -11.25 3.73 7.82
N CYS A 165 -11.16 5.05 8.02
CA CYS A 165 -12.16 5.79 8.77
C CYS A 165 -13.45 5.88 7.97
N VAL A 166 -14.59 5.67 8.64
CA VAL A 166 -15.93 5.90 8.11
C VAL A 166 -16.56 6.99 8.97
N ALA A 167 -16.53 8.23 8.49
CA ALA A 167 -17.10 9.35 9.20
C ALA A 167 -18.51 9.68 8.68
N GLY A 168 -19.44 10.00 9.57
CA GLY A 168 -20.65 10.76 9.22
C GLY A 168 -20.32 12.22 8.86
N ASP A 169 -21.29 12.98 8.36
CA ASP A 169 -21.12 14.41 8.14
C ASP A 169 -20.92 15.13 9.48
N VAL A 170 -19.73 15.72 9.67
CA VAL A 170 -19.34 16.45 10.90
C VAL A 170 -19.62 17.97 10.79
N GLY A 171 -20.16 18.44 9.67
CA GLY A 171 -20.57 19.83 9.46
C GLY A 171 -19.49 20.85 9.81
N ASN A 172 -19.85 21.85 10.63
CA ASN A 172 -18.93 22.90 11.13
C ASN A 172 -18.61 22.77 12.63
N ASP A 173 -18.91 21.63 13.25
CA ASP A 173 -18.58 21.40 14.65
C ASP A 173 -17.07 21.20 14.82
N ALA A 174 -16.42 22.13 15.52
CA ALA A 174 -14.99 22.11 15.75
C ALA A 174 -14.52 20.94 16.63
N ALA A 175 -15.36 20.50 17.58
CA ALA A 175 -15.06 19.36 18.44
C ALA A 175 -15.17 18.05 17.64
N ALA A 176 -16.21 17.89 16.83
CA ALA A 176 -16.37 16.73 15.96
C ALA A 176 -15.27 16.64 14.90
N LYS A 177 -14.86 17.78 14.30
CA LYS A 177 -13.71 17.83 13.38
C LYS A 177 -12.42 17.40 14.06
N LYS A 178 -12.16 17.91 15.27
CA LYS A 178 -10.97 17.53 16.05
C LYS A 178 -10.95 16.03 16.35
N GLN A 179 -12.07 15.45 16.77
CA GLN A 179 -12.17 14.01 17.04
C GLN A 179 -11.98 13.18 15.77
N LEU A 180 -12.52 13.62 14.63
CA LEU A 180 -12.30 12.98 13.34
C LEU A 180 -10.81 13.01 12.94
N ASP A 181 -10.14 14.14 13.11
CA ASP A 181 -8.72 14.29 12.80
C ASP A 181 -7.86 13.40 13.72
N GLU A 182 -8.18 13.32 15.01
CA GLU A 182 -7.51 12.43 15.97
C GLU A 182 -7.72 10.95 15.60
N ALA A 183 -8.92 10.55 15.21
CA ALA A 183 -9.22 9.18 14.76
C ALA A 183 -8.49 8.84 13.45
N LYS A 184 -8.45 9.76 12.48
CA LYS A 184 -7.68 9.59 11.23
C LYS A 184 -6.19 9.39 11.50
N LEU A 185 -5.61 10.22 12.39
CA LEU A 185 -4.22 10.08 12.81
C LEU A 185 -3.96 8.76 13.53
N ALA A 186 -4.88 8.30 14.37
CA ALA A 186 -4.76 7.02 15.05
C ALA A 186 -4.85 5.83 14.07
N VAL A 187 -5.77 5.88 13.11
CA VAL A 187 -5.87 4.87 12.03
C VAL A 187 -4.61 4.85 11.17
N GLN A 188 -4.06 6.01 10.82
CA GLN A 188 -2.79 6.08 10.08
C GLN A 188 -1.63 5.51 10.90
N GLY A 189 -1.51 5.90 12.17
CA GLY A 189 -0.49 5.36 13.08
C GLY A 189 -0.59 3.85 13.26
N PHE A 190 -1.81 3.31 13.35
CA PHE A 190 -2.04 1.87 13.36
C PHE A 190 -1.61 1.22 12.04
N ASN A 191 -2.11 1.71 10.89
CA ASN A 191 -1.78 1.14 9.59
C ASN A 191 -0.25 1.07 9.37
N ASN A 192 0.48 2.16 9.68
CA ASN A 192 1.94 2.22 9.53
C ASN A 192 2.67 1.14 10.34
N THR A 193 2.20 0.84 11.55
CA THR A 193 2.80 -0.20 12.39
C THR A 193 2.32 -1.60 12.00
N TYR A 194 1.07 -1.74 11.59
CA TYR A 194 0.47 -3.02 11.17
C TYR A 194 1.11 -3.58 9.90
N PHE A 195 1.47 -2.72 8.94
CA PHE A 195 2.24 -3.14 7.77
C PHE A 195 3.65 -3.62 8.15
N GLY A 196 4.24 -3.07 9.21
CA GLY A 196 5.48 -3.59 9.81
C GLY A 196 5.33 -5.05 10.25
N VAL A 197 4.24 -5.39 10.94
CA VAL A 197 3.92 -6.79 11.32
C VAL A 197 3.80 -7.67 10.07
N LYS A 198 2.98 -7.26 9.09
CA LYS A 198 2.82 -8.01 7.83
C LYS A 198 4.16 -8.28 7.15
N ASN A 199 5.01 -7.26 7.04
CA ASN A 199 6.33 -7.38 6.43
C ASN A 199 7.22 -8.36 7.19
N GLN A 200 7.28 -8.29 8.52
CA GLN A 200 8.10 -9.21 9.32
C GLN A 200 7.62 -10.66 9.19
N LEU A 201 6.30 -10.90 9.18
CA LEU A 201 5.74 -12.24 8.97
C LEU A 201 6.09 -12.80 7.58
N VAL A 202 6.04 -11.95 6.54
CA VAL A 202 6.49 -12.33 5.19
C VAL A 202 7.98 -12.67 5.21
N MET A 203 8.83 -11.81 5.76
CA MET A 203 10.28 -12.00 5.79
C MET A 203 10.72 -13.22 6.61
N MET A 204 9.93 -13.63 7.61
CA MET A 204 10.15 -14.88 8.35
C MET A 204 10.01 -16.12 7.47
N GLY A 205 9.08 -16.11 6.51
CA GLY A 205 8.91 -17.21 5.56
C GLY A 205 9.73 -17.05 4.27
N LEU A 206 10.01 -15.81 3.87
CA LEU A 206 10.39 -15.46 2.50
C LEU A 206 11.40 -14.31 2.49
N SER A 207 12.66 -14.64 2.81
CA SER A 207 13.75 -13.66 2.93
C SER A 207 14.26 -13.13 1.58
N GLY A 208 14.03 -13.85 0.48
CA GLY A 208 14.48 -13.56 -0.87
C GLY A 208 13.53 -12.72 -1.73
N GLY A 209 12.44 -12.20 -1.15
CA GLY A 209 11.52 -11.29 -1.84
C GLY A 209 10.68 -11.95 -2.95
N LEU A 210 10.19 -11.13 -3.90
CA LEU A 210 9.16 -11.57 -4.86
C LEU A 210 9.66 -12.72 -5.75
N SER A 211 10.92 -12.67 -6.20
CA SER A 211 11.50 -13.75 -7.00
C SER A 211 11.46 -15.12 -6.30
N GLN A 212 11.68 -15.17 -4.97
CA GLN A 212 11.58 -16.41 -4.20
C GLN A 212 10.13 -16.91 -4.13
N ALA A 213 9.15 -16.01 -3.93
CA ALA A 213 7.72 -16.37 -3.90
C ALA A 213 7.29 -17.08 -5.19
N LEU A 214 7.72 -16.52 -6.33
CA LEU A 214 7.40 -17.05 -7.65
C LEU A 214 8.15 -18.35 -7.94
N THR A 215 9.42 -18.44 -7.53
CA THR A 215 10.21 -19.68 -7.65
C THR A 215 9.54 -20.82 -6.87
N GLU A 216 9.08 -20.54 -5.65
CA GLU A 216 8.40 -21.51 -4.81
C GLU A 216 7.06 -21.96 -5.44
N MET A 217 6.26 -21.00 -5.92
CA MET A 217 5.03 -21.29 -6.64
C MET A 217 5.30 -22.23 -7.83
N VAL A 218 6.27 -21.91 -8.69
CA VAL A 218 6.64 -22.74 -9.85
C VAL A 218 7.13 -24.12 -9.41
N THR A 219 7.92 -24.21 -8.35
CA THR A 219 8.42 -25.48 -7.80
C THR A 219 7.29 -26.39 -7.34
N ASN A 220 6.31 -25.85 -6.60
CA ASN A 220 5.13 -26.59 -6.16
C ASN A 220 4.25 -27.03 -7.33
N ILE A 221 4.07 -26.17 -8.35
CA ILE A 221 3.32 -26.55 -9.55
C ILE A 221 4.06 -27.68 -10.27
N LYS A 222 5.39 -27.60 -10.47
CA LYS A 222 6.20 -28.63 -11.13
C LYS A 222 6.16 -29.99 -10.42
N ALA A 223 6.08 -29.99 -9.08
CA ALA A 223 5.97 -31.22 -8.31
C ALA A 223 4.65 -31.98 -8.57
N LEU A 224 3.59 -31.26 -8.95
CA LEU A 224 2.23 -31.80 -9.14
C LEU A 224 1.83 -31.93 -10.61
N VAL A 225 2.34 -31.05 -11.46
CA VAL A 225 2.06 -30.98 -12.90
C VAL A 225 3.39 -31.05 -13.62
N GLN A 226 3.76 -32.26 -14.04
CA GLN A 226 4.94 -32.51 -14.87
C GLN A 226 4.81 -31.73 -16.19
N ASP A 227 5.94 -31.24 -16.74
CA ASP A 227 6.07 -30.43 -17.97
C ASP A 227 5.87 -28.90 -17.87
N VAL A 228 5.66 -28.33 -16.68
CA VAL A 228 5.59 -26.87 -16.50
C VAL A 228 6.91 -26.20 -16.92
N LYS A 229 6.85 -25.31 -17.90
CA LYS A 229 8.00 -24.57 -18.47
C LYS A 229 7.66 -23.09 -18.58
N PRO A 230 7.73 -22.34 -17.47
CA PRO A 230 7.32 -20.96 -17.49
C PRO A 230 8.29 -20.11 -18.31
N THR A 231 7.75 -19.17 -19.06
CA THR A 231 8.50 -18.15 -19.80
C THR A 231 7.86 -16.78 -19.59
N VAL A 232 8.68 -15.74 -19.60
CA VAL A 232 8.20 -14.35 -19.51
C VAL A 232 9.02 -13.50 -20.47
N ASN A 233 8.36 -13.01 -21.51
CA ASN A 233 8.93 -12.02 -22.41
C ASN A 233 8.52 -10.63 -21.95
N ILE A 234 9.50 -9.71 -21.90
CA ILE A 234 9.28 -8.33 -21.45
C ILE A 234 10.02 -7.37 -22.39
N ASN A 235 9.29 -6.42 -22.96
CA ASN A 235 9.87 -5.28 -23.68
C ASN A 235 9.52 -3.97 -22.96
N TYR A 236 10.53 -3.12 -22.73
CA TYR A 236 10.41 -1.82 -22.08
C TYR A 236 10.61 -0.63 -23.03
N GLU A 237 10.82 -0.86 -24.32
CA GLU A 237 11.12 0.20 -25.31
C GLU A 237 10.13 1.36 -25.26
N LYS A 238 8.85 1.03 -25.08
CA LYS A 238 7.74 2.00 -25.01
C LYS A 238 7.12 2.13 -23.62
N LEU A 239 7.83 1.72 -22.57
CA LEU A 239 7.29 1.77 -21.20
C LEU A 239 6.86 3.20 -20.82
N MET A 240 7.66 4.19 -21.18
CA MET A 240 7.38 5.60 -20.88
C MET A 240 6.17 6.16 -21.66
N GLU A 241 5.79 5.49 -22.75
CA GLU A 241 4.58 5.77 -23.54
C GLU A 241 3.36 5.03 -22.97
N GLY A 242 3.53 4.25 -21.90
CA GLY A 242 2.49 3.45 -21.26
C GLY A 242 2.33 2.05 -21.83
N GLU A 243 3.19 1.65 -22.78
CA GLU A 243 3.17 0.31 -23.39
C GLU A 243 4.24 -0.59 -22.74
N LEU A 244 3.79 -1.53 -21.89
CA LEU A 244 4.61 -2.63 -21.37
C LEU A 244 4.23 -3.94 -22.08
N ASP A 245 5.09 -4.45 -22.95
CA ASP A 245 4.85 -5.74 -23.60
C ASP A 245 5.28 -6.88 -22.66
N LEU A 246 4.36 -7.36 -21.82
CA LEU A 246 4.55 -8.45 -20.86
C LEU A 246 3.77 -9.68 -21.34
N LYS A 247 4.48 -10.75 -21.72
CA LYS A 247 3.87 -12.02 -22.17
C LYS A 247 4.35 -13.18 -21.29
N PRO A 248 3.59 -13.54 -20.25
CA PRO A 248 3.89 -14.65 -19.40
C PRO A 248 3.16 -15.91 -19.87
N ASP A 249 3.83 -17.05 -19.79
CA ASP A 249 3.30 -18.37 -20.11
C ASP A 249 3.83 -19.37 -19.10
N LEU A 250 3.00 -20.30 -18.61
CA LEU A 250 3.44 -21.39 -17.74
C LEU A 250 3.91 -22.62 -18.52
N GLY A 251 3.72 -22.64 -19.85
CA GLY A 251 4.11 -23.73 -20.74
C GLY A 251 3.28 -25.00 -20.51
N VAL A 252 2.09 -24.87 -19.90
CA VAL A 252 1.22 -26.00 -19.56
C VAL A 252 -0.25 -25.61 -19.65
N ASN A 253 -1.11 -26.59 -19.86
CA ASN A 253 -2.56 -26.39 -19.79
C ASN A 253 -2.98 -25.98 -18.36
N VAL A 254 -3.50 -24.76 -18.21
CA VAL A 254 -3.90 -24.17 -16.92
C VAL A 254 -4.96 -24.99 -16.18
N GLN A 255 -5.78 -25.76 -16.89
CA GLN A 255 -6.78 -26.62 -16.26
C GLN A 255 -6.16 -27.82 -15.53
N LYS A 256 -4.94 -28.24 -15.90
CA LYS A 256 -4.20 -29.22 -15.09
C LYS A 256 -3.83 -28.62 -13.74
N ILE A 257 -3.39 -27.36 -13.71
CA ILE A 257 -3.09 -26.64 -12.47
C ILE A 257 -4.37 -26.47 -11.64
N ALA A 258 -5.47 -26.06 -12.28
CA ALA A 258 -6.76 -25.87 -11.64
C ALA A 258 -7.31 -27.16 -11.00
N ASN A 259 -7.04 -28.33 -11.58
CA ASN A 259 -7.55 -29.60 -11.05
C ASN A 259 -6.59 -30.27 -10.05
N THR A 260 -5.29 -30.11 -10.22
CA THR A 260 -4.29 -30.86 -9.43
C THR A 260 -3.74 -30.07 -8.25
N CYS A 261 -3.53 -28.76 -8.39
CA CYS A 261 -2.85 -27.99 -7.35
C CYS A 261 -3.75 -27.70 -6.13
N PRO A 262 -3.18 -27.65 -4.91
CA PRO A 262 -3.91 -27.28 -3.70
C PRO A 262 -4.30 -25.79 -3.70
N LYS A 263 -5.20 -25.42 -2.80
CA LYS A 263 -5.79 -24.07 -2.73
C LYS A 263 -4.75 -22.96 -2.55
N LYS A 264 -3.72 -23.18 -1.71
CA LYS A 264 -2.64 -22.21 -1.50
C LYS A 264 -1.85 -21.91 -2.78
N VAL A 265 -1.55 -22.94 -3.57
CA VAL A 265 -0.81 -22.79 -4.85
C VAL A 265 -1.65 -22.01 -5.84
N LYS A 266 -2.95 -22.32 -5.92
CA LYS A 266 -3.91 -21.59 -6.76
C LYS A 266 -4.01 -20.11 -6.37
N LYS A 267 -4.12 -19.80 -5.06
CA LYS A 267 -4.11 -18.41 -4.58
C LYS A 267 -2.85 -17.65 -5.01
N CYS A 268 -1.69 -18.30 -5.01
CA CYS A 268 -0.46 -17.67 -5.48
C CYS A 268 -0.48 -17.45 -7.00
N VAL A 269 -1.01 -18.41 -7.78
CA VAL A 269 -1.21 -18.24 -9.22
C VAL A 269 -2.17 -17.09 -9.51
N ASP A 270 -3.30 -17.01 -8.80
CA ASP A 270 -4.30 -15.95 -8.96
C ASP A 270 -3.71 -14.58 -8.61
N ALA A 271 -2.89 -14.47 -7.55
CA ALA A 271 -2.22 -13.22 -7.19
C ALA A 271 -1.24 -12.74 -8.28
N VAL A 272 -0.67 -13.65 -9.06
CA VAL A 272 0.31 -13.32 -10.11
C VAL A 272 -0.38 -13.04 -11.44
N PHE A 273 -1.23 -13.96 -11.89
CA PHE A 273 -1.84 -13.98 -13.23
C PHE A 273 -3.28 -13.43 -13.26
N GLY A 274 -3.91 -13.30 -12.10
CA GLY A 274 -5.30 -12.86 -11.91
C GLY A 274 -6.30 -14.01 -11.75
N GLU A 275 -7.47 -13.70 -11.21
CA GLU A 275 -8.48 -14.68 -10.75
C GLU A 275 -9.09 -15.54 -11.86
N LYS A 276 -9.05 -15.08 -13.11
CA LYS A 276 -9.64 -15.81 -14.25
C LYS A 276 -8.64 -16.73 -14.93
N PHE A 277 -7.34 -16.57 -14.68
CA PHE A 277 -6.28 -17.27 -15.41
C PHE A 277 -6.46 -18.80 -15.39
N LEU A 278 -6.79 -19.40 -14.25
CA LEU A 278 -6.98 -20.84 -14.13
C LEU A 278 -8.23 -21.36 -14.85
N THR A 279 -9.16 -20.47 -15.22
CA THR A 279 -10.42 -20.83 -15.90
C THR A 279 -10.38 -20.52 -17.40
N THR A 280 -9.82 -19.38 -17.79
CA THR A 280 -9.81 -18.88 -19.18
C THR A 280 -8.46 -19.08 -19.88
N GLY A 281 -7.38 -19.27 -19.12
CA GLY A 281 -6.02 -19.27 -19.65
C GLY A 281 -5.52 -17.89 -20.07
N GLU A 282 -6.26 -16.81 -19.77
CA GLU A 282 -5.84 -15.44 -20.08
C GLU A 282 -4.81 -14.96 -19.05
N PRO A 283 -3.52 -14.85 -19.40
CA PRO A 283 -2.55 -14.23 -18.52
C PRO A 283 -2.90 -12.74 -18.37
N MET A 284 -2.76 -12.19 -17.16
CA MET A 284 -3.07 -10.78 -16.85
C MET A 284 -4.57 -10.48 -16.67
N SER A 285 -5.33 -11.43 -16.14
CA SER A 285 -6.70 -11.15 -15.71
C SER A 285 -6.73 -10.23 -14.48
N GLU A 286 -7.90 -9.65 -14.21
CA GLU A 286 -8.12 -8.69 -13.12
C GLU A 286 -7.61 -9.22 -11.76
N GLY A 287 -7.00 -8.32 -10.98
CA GLY A 287 -6.47 -8.62 -9.65
C GLY A 287 -5.05 -9.20 -9.62
N GLY A 288 -4.49 -9.63 -10.76
CA GLY A 288 -3.13 -10.16 -10.85
C GLY A 288 -2.03 -9.09 -10.88
N LEU A 289 -0.85 -9.42 -10.36
CA LEU A 289 0.35 -8.56 -10.44
C LEU A 289 0.73 -8.20 -11.87
N MET A 290 0.65 -9.16 -12.80
CA MET A 290 1.03 -8.92 -14.19
C MET A 290 0.13 -7.90 -14.89
N GLY A 291 -1.19 -7.99 -14.68
CA GLY A 291 -2.14 -6.98 -15.15
C GLY A 291 -1.88 -5.63 -14.48
N THR A 292 -1.65 -5.63 -13.16
CA THR A 292 -1.33 -4.41 -12.40
C THR A 292 -0.11 -3.67 -12.96
N LEU A 293 0.94 -4.38 -13.38
CA LEU A 293 2.14 -3.77 -13.97
C LEU A 293 1.83 -3.04 -15.28
N VAL A 294 1.04 -3.66 -16.16
CA VAL A 294 0.62 -3.08 -17.45
C VAL A 294 -0.30 -1.87 -17.23
N ASP A 295 -1.28 -2.00 -16.33
CA ASP A 295 -2.20 -0.91 -16.00
C ASP A 295 -1.47 0.28 -15.35
N THR A 296 -0.51 0.01 -14.46
CA THR A 296 0.31 1.05 -13.83
C THR A 296 1.16 1.79 -14.86
N ALA A 297 1.74 1.09 -15.84
CA ALA A 297 2.48 1.72 -16.93
C ALA A 297 1.60 2.70 -17.72
N LYS A 298 0.43 2.23 -18.15
CA LYS A 298 -0.54 3.02 -18.90
C LYS A 298 -1.01 4.24 -18.12
N GLN A 299 -1.45 4.05 -16.87
CA GLN A 299 -1.90 5.15 -16.01
C GLN A 299 -0.77 6.16 -15.76
N SER A 300 0.47 5.70 -15.56
CA SER A 300 1.60 6.60 -15.31
C SER A 300 1.90 7.51 -16.50
N ALA A 301 1.78 6.99 -17.74
CA ALA A 301 1.95 7.79 -18.95
C ALA A 301 0.83 8.83 -19.13
N GLU A 302 -0.43 8.41 -18.92
CA GLU A 302 -1.59 9.33 -18.95
C GLU A 302 -1.45 10.45 -17.90
N LEU A 303 -1.04 10.10 -16.68
CA LEU A 303 -0.82 11.06 -15.60
C LEU A 303 0.36 12.00 -15.88
N MET A 304 1.43 11.52 -16.52
CA MET A 304 2.56 12.35 -16.90
C MET A 304 2.13 13.47 -17.87
N SER A 305 1.28 13.14 -18.86
CA SER A 305 0.72 14.12 -19.79
C SER A 305 -0.10 15.19 -19.05
N LYS A 306 -1.06 14.78 -18.21
CA LYS A 306 -1.90 15.69 -17.41
C LYS A 306 -1.10 16.52 -16.40
N CYS A 307 -0.03 15.94 -15.86
CA CYS A 307 0.86 16.63 -14.94
C CYS A 307 1.60 17.77 -15.64
N ASN A 308 2.11 17.55 -16.86
CA ASN A 308 2.80 18.59 -17.62
C ASN A 308 1.88 19.79 -17.88
N GLU A 309 0.62 19.55 -18.26
CA GLU A 309 -0.38 20.59 -18.51
C GLU A 309 -0.71 21.40 -17.25
N SER A 310 -0.90 20.73 -16.11
CA SER A 310 -1.31 21.38 -14.85
C SER A 310 -0.16 22.05 -14.08
N MET A 311 1.08 21.54 -14.20
CA MET A 311 2.23 22.05 -13.47
C MET A 311 2.72 23.40 -13.99
N GLU A 312 2.53 23.72 -15.26
CA GLU A 312 2.87 25.05 -15.80
C GLU A 312 1.98 26.14 -15.18
N ALA A 313 0.68 25.90 -15.09
CA ALA A 313 -0.29 26.82 -14.48
C ALA A 313 0.03 27.08 -12.99
N VAL A 314 0.34 26.01 -12.24
CA VAL A 314 0.70 26.11 -10.82
C VAL A 314 2.02 26.87 -10.62
N LYS A 315 3.03 26.62 -11.46
CA LYS A 315 4.32 27.33 -11.39
C LYS A 315 4.15 28.82 -11.71
N ALA A 316 3.38 29.15 -12.74
CA ALA A 316 3.08 30.54 -13.08
C ALA A 316 2.39 31.27 -11.92
N LEU A 317 1.39 30.63 -11.32
CA LEU A 317 0.65 31.19 -10.19
C LEU A 317 1.53 31.42 -8.95
N ALA A 318 2.47 30.52 -8.66
CA ALA A 318 3.39 30.64 -7.52
C ALA A 318 4.49 31.70 -7.72
N SER A 319 4.70 32.20 -8.95
CA SER A 319 5.81 33.08 -9.29
C SER A 319 5.57 34.56 -9.02
N ASP A 320 4.31 34.97 -8.77
CA ASP A 320 3.94 36.36 -8.50
C ASP A 320 3.18 36.52 -7.16
N PRO A 321 3.91 36.67 -6.05
CA PRO A 321 3.33 36.92 -4.73
C PRO A 321 2.44 38.17 -4.66
N ALA A 322 2.70 39.21 -5.46
CA ALA A 322 1.96 40.47 -5.40
C ALA A 322 0.57 40.31 -6.02
N ALA A 323 0.47 39.60 -7.16
CA ALA A 323 -0.80 39.25 -7.77
C ALA A 323 -1.67 38.39 -6.84
N LEU A 324 -1.07 37.45 -6.11
CA LEU A 324 -1.77 36.60 -5.14
C LEU A 324 -2.36 37.40 -3.98
N ILE A 325 -1.60 38.36 -3.43
CA ILE A 325 -2.10 39.26 -2.37
C ILE A 325 -3.28 40.10 -2.90
N THR A 326 -3.20 40.55 -4.16
CA THR A 326 -4.25 41.36 -4.78
C THR A 326 -5.54 40.55 -4.95
N LYS A 327 -5.47 39.35 -5.53
CA LYS A 327 -6.60 38.43 -5.66
C LYS A 327 -7.24 38.07 -4.32
N ALA A 328 -6.42 37.88 -3.27
CA ALA A 328 -6.92 37.61 -1.93
C ALA A 328 -7.70 38.80 -1.36
N LYS A 329 -7.21 40.03 -1.54
CA LYS A 329 -7.93 41.24 -1.13
C LYS A 329 -9.24 41.42 -1.89
N GLU A 330 -9.25 41.16 -3.20
CA GLU A 330 -10.46 41.18 -4.04
C GLU A 330 -11.50 40.15 -3.59
N ALA A 331 -11.04 39.00 -3.07
CA ALA A 331 -11.89 37.97 -2.45
C ALA A 331 -12.34 38.32 -1.03
N GLY A 332 -12.04 39.52 -0.52
CA GLY A 332 -12.51 40.01 0.79
C GLY A 332 -11.58 39.73 1.97
N PHE A 333 -10.34 39.29 1.74
CA PHE A 333 -9.39 39.05 2.82
C PHE A 333 -8.78 40.35 3.34
N GLU A 334 -8.70 40.48 4.66
CA GLU A 334 -7.95 41.56 5.30
C GLU A 334 -6.46 41.47 5.00
N GLN A 335 -5.74 42.60 5.09
CA GLN A 335 -4.33 42.74 4.72
C GLN A 335 -3.43 41.64 5.32
N MET A 336 -3.58 41.34 6.61
CA MET A 336 -2.76 40.31 7.29
C MET A 336 -3.07 38.90 6.81
N ALA A 337 -4.32 38.61 6.44
CA ALA A 337 -4.71 37.31 5.90
C ALA A 337 -4.26 37.16 4.44
N ALA A 338 -4.41 38.22 3.63
CA ALA A 338 -3.94 38.27 2.25
C ALA A 338 -2.42 38.06 2.14
N MET A 339 -1.62 38.63 3.06
CA MET A 339 -0.16 38.44 3.09
C MET A 339 0.29 36.99 3.38
N LYS A 340 -0.59 36.12 3.89
CA LYS A 340 -0.29 34.70 4.13
C LYS A 340 -0.55 33.82 2.91
N VAL A 341 -1.34 34.30 1.93
CA VAL A 341 -1.73 33.53 0.75
C VAL A 341 -0.53 33.06 -0.09
N PRO A 342 0.49 33.89 -0.39
CA PRO A 342 1.65 33.43 -1.14
C PRO A 342 2.37 32.23 -0.49
N GLY A 343 2.47 32.21 0.84
CA GLY A 343 3.07 31.10 1.57
C GLY A 343 2.30 29.79 1.42
N LYS A 344 0.96 29.85 1.46
CA LYS A 344 0.09 28.68 1.22
C LYS A 344 0.21 28.17 -0.21
N VAL A 345 0.16 29.09 -1.19
CA VAL A 345 0.33 28.77 -2.62
C VAL A 345 1.67 28.12 -2.89
N ALA A 346 2.77 28.64 -2.32
CA ALA A 346 4.10 28.04 -2.46
C ALA A 346 4.18 26.63 -1.86
N LYS A 347 3.54 26.39 -0.70
CA LYS A 347 3.46 25.06 -0.09
C LYS A 347 2.68 24.08 -0.97
N ASN A 348 1.52 24.49 -1.50
CA ASN A 348 0.70 23.67 -2.39
C ASN A 348 1.44 23.38 -3.71
N ALA A 349 2.12 24.36 -4.30
CA ALA A 349 2.94 24.18 -5.50
C ALA A 349 4.09 23.17 -5.27
N LYS A 350 4.74 23.23 -4.11
CA LYS A 350 5.77 22.26 -3.72
C LYS A 350 5.21 20.85 -3.59
N ASN A 351 4.00 20.68 -3.06
CA ASN A 351 3.35 19.37 -2.99
C ASN A 351 2.98 18.83 -4.37
N ALA A 352 2.34 19.65 -5.21
CA ALA A 352 2.01 19.28 -6.59
C ALA A 352 3.26 18.89 -7.41
N SER A 353 4.40 19.55 -7.17
CA SER A 353 5.65 19.23 -7.86
C SER A 353 6.26 17.86 -7.53
N LYS A 354 5.69 17.10 -6.59
CA LYS A 354 6.12 15.72 -6.29
C LYS A 354 5.62 14.73 -7.34
N THR A 355 4.52 15.04 -8.05
CA THR A 355 3.88 14.11 -9.00
C THR A 355 4.86 13.55 -10.03
N PRO A 356 5.69 14.35 -10.76
CA PRO A 356 6.61 13.79 -11.74
C PRO A 356 7.65 12.83 -11.15
N LEU A 357 8.07 13.07 -9.90
CA LEU A 357 9.03 12.20 -9.20
C LEU A 357 8.39 10.85 -8.87
N ILE A 358 7.15 10.86 -8.36
CA ILE A 358 6.37 9.65 -8.08
C ILE A 358 6.18 8.82 -9.36
N LEU A 359 5.80 9.47 -10.47
CA LEU A 359 5.60 8.78 -11.75
C LEU A 359 6.91 8.20 -12.31
N ALA A 360 8.03 8.91 -12.19
CA ALA A 360 9.34 8.39 -12.58
C ALA A 360 9.75 7.16 -11.76
N ASP A 361 9.51 7.20 -10.44
CA ASP A 361 9.77 6.08 -9.54
C ASP A 361 8.85 4.88 -9.84
N LEU A 362 7.60 5.12 -10.26
CA LEU A 362 6.68 4.07 -10.71
C LEU A 362 7.22 3.33 -11.94
N PHE A 363 7.69 4.03 -12.97
CA PHE A 363 8.29 3.38 -14.15
C PHE A 363 9.53 2.56 -13.79
N LYS A 364 10.35 3.05 -12.87
CA LYS A 364 11.50 2.30 -12.35
C LYS A 364 11.04 1.04 -11.60
N THR A 365 10.05 1.18 -10.73
CA THR A 365 9.48 0.06 -9.96
C THR A 365 8.88 -1.00 -10.88
N ILE A 366 8.16 -0.60 -11.94
CA ILE A 366 7.64 -1.53 -12.95
C ILE A 366 8.77 -2.36 -13.54
N LYS A 367 9.90 -1.75 -13.91
CA LYS A 367 11.07 -2.49 -14.44
C LYS A 367 11.62 -3.48 -13.41
N GLU A 368 11.85 -3.03 -12.19
CA GLU A 368 12.40 -3.86 -11.11
C GLU A 368 11.51 -5.07 -10.81
N VAL A 369 10.22 -4.83 -10.58
CA VAL A 369 9.24 -5.88 -10.29
C VAL A 369 9.07 -6.82 -11.47
N SER A 370 9.00 -6.32 -12.70
CA SER A 370 8.87 -7.16 -13.90
C SER A 370 10.10 -8.06 -14.09
N GLN A 371 11.31 -7.58 -13.76
CA GLN A 371 12.51 -8.42 -13.77
C GLN A 371 12.51 -9.47 -12.66
N GLU A 372 12.05 -9.13 -11.45
CA GLU A 372 11.84 -10.12 -10.39
C GLU A 372 10.82 -11.18 -10.82
N VAL A 373 9.75 -10.79 -11.51
CA VAL A 373 8.75 -11.71 -12.07
C VAL A 373 9.38 -12.65 -13.10
N LYS A 374 10.15 -12.11 -14.05
CA LYS A 374 10.87 -12.90 -15.05
C LYS A 374 11.83 -13.90 -14.40
N THR A 375 12.61 -13.44 -13.45
CA THR A 375 13.61 -14.26 -12.74
C THR A 375 12.94 -15.35 -11.93
N GLY A 376 11.92 -15.01 -11.14
CA GLY A 376 11.21 -15.95 -10.29
C GLY A 376 10.42 -16.99 -11.07
N LEU A 377 9.80 -16.62 -12.19
CA LEU A 377 9.05 -17.56 -13.02
C LEU A 377 9.94 -18.50 -13.84
N ALA A 378 11.10 -18.02 -14.31
CA ALA A 378 12.10 -18.92 -14.90
C ALA A 378 12.57 -20.00 -13.90
N GLY A 379 12.43 -19.72 -12.61
CA GLY A 379 12.97 -20.52 -11.51
C GLY A 379 14.50 -20.43 -11.46
N ALA A 380 15.11 -21.05 -10.46
CA ALA A 380 16.56 -21.24 -10.43
C ALA A 380 16.98 -22.26 -11.51
N SER A 381 16.86 -21.92 -12.78
CA SER A 381 17.51 -22.63 -13.88
C SER A 381 19.01 -22.35 -13.78
N GLY A 382 19.73 -23.11 -12.95
CA GLY A 382 21.18 -23.01 -12.82
C GLY A 382 21.80 -23.71 -11.61
N THR A 383 21.73 -25.04 -11.55
CA THR A 383 22.83 -25.96 -11.14
C THR A 383 22.35 -27.41 -11.35
N VAL A 384 22.29 -27.82 -12.61
CA VAL A 384 22.75 -29.16 -12.96
C VAL A 384 24.00 -28.90 -13.78
N ALA A 385 25.12 -28.68 -13.08
CA ALA A 385 26.42 -28.89 -13.71
C ALA A 385 26.64 -30.40 -13.66
N ASP A 386 26.79 -30.98 -14.83
CA ASP A 386 27.05 -32.39 -15.06
C ASP A 386 28.06 -32.97 -14.07
N ALA A 387 27.69 -34.10 -13.49
CA ALA A 387 28.67 -35.09 -13.09
C ALA A 387 29.35 -35.60 -14.36
N SER A 388 30.65 -35.33 -14.51
CA SER A 388 31.58 -36.08 -15.35
C SER A 388 32.95 -36.03 -14.70
#